data_AF-A0A3M7DCX1-F1
#
_entry.id   AF-A0A3M7DCX1-F1
#
_cell.length_a   1.000
_cell.length_b   1.000
_cell.length_c   1.000
_cell.angle_alpha   90.00
_cell.angle_beta   90.00
_cell.angle_gamma   90.00
#
_symmetry.space_group_name_H-M   'P 1'
#
loop_
_entity.id
_entity.type
_entity.pdbx_description
1 polymer ?
#
loop_
_entity_poly.entity_id
_entity_poly.type
_entity_poly.pdbx_seq_one_letter_code
_entity_poly.pdbx_strand_id
1 'polypeptide(L)'
;MNGIRGLLVILTISLCLALPISAVNCTASSIARPSVFGAEILNITASHIPVFGDIPGNDVCSFTVTITHPGTGDRVNNYISVPLQGWNGRFQGIGGGGYAAGTLSDAAPQTALGYSTGATDAGHDTSSDAVDDASPWALLSEGNVEQNLLLNFARRSLHDMTIIGKAISKEFYGKTVDFSYWNGCSTGGREGLAIAQYYPSDYDGIIANAPAIQWNDFTPAQQWPYTVQNNEGYAPSPSEFQAAVTAAIAACDGLDGSLDGIISAPALCDFTAQRLVGSDLTCSGAANCTFSQQAADVIDKIWQGPRTPEGEFLWYGLPKGANFSALAPNLANSSEPQPFLISDSWFRGFLAKDLNFSTANISYTEFTDFFLQGHLQYDSIIGDASPDLRPFKEHGGKMITWQGLADQLIMPQGTQLYYEKIQKLDSSVHDFYRQFYSPGVGHCGGGIGVTPTHQLEQLRAWVENGTAPDLLQAGSAYPVNASSDLAVGSNNVRSQALCPYPEVSRYSGAGDPSSSTSYMLKGGMTSMRQAWAMTVALEGQAGMEVDMMVRHQGEAVTHGVRFIAAVNESADVELQKDFYSPIQTAVPEERQLKHVVTFWDGYRPALIEEHRQ
;
A
#
# COMPACT_ATOMS: atom_id res chain seq x y z
N MET A 1 -70.77 -34.22 -51.03
CA MET A 1 -70.05 -34.70 -49.83
C MET A 1 -68.57 -34.82 -50.18
N ASN A 2 -67.71 -34.42 -49.25
CA ASN A 2 -66.32 -34.06 -49.50
C ASN A 2 -65.46 -35.22 -50.01
N GLY A 3 -64.64 -34.95 -51.02
CA GLY A 3 -63.43 -35.73 -51.27
C GLY A 3 -62.23 -34.97 -50.69
N ILE A 4 -61.37 -35.66 -49.94
CA ILE A 4 -60.06 -35.15 -49.53
C ILE A 4 -59.02 -36.24 -49.85
N ARG A 5 -58.10 -35.91 -50.76
CA ARG A 5 -56.89 -36.70 -51.02
C ARG A 5 -55.89 -36.45 -49.89
N GLY A 6 -55.15 -37.48 -49.49
CA GLY A 6 -54.07 -37.33 -48.52
C GLY A 6 -52.98 -36.39 -49.05
N LEU A 7 -52.53 -35.47 -48.19
CA LEU A 7 -51.39 -34.60 -48.44
C LEU A 7 -50.26 -34.99 -47.49
N LEU A 8 -49.14 -35.46 -48.06
CA LEU A 8 -47.95 -35.82 -47.30
C LEU A 8 -47.19 -34.52 -46.96
N VAL A 9 -47.23 -34.09 -45.69
CA VAL A 9 -46.47 -32.91 -45.25
C VAL A 9 -45.10 -33.36 -44.74
N ILE A 10 -44.07 -33.15 -45.57
CA ILE A 10 -42.67 -33.29 -45.16
C ILE A 10 -42.31 -32.02 -44.38
N LEU A 11 -42.18 -32.15 -43.06
CA LEU A 11 -41.75 -31.05 -42.20
C LEU A 11 -40.22 -30.93 -42.26
N THR A 12 -39.71 -30.06 -43.12
CA THR A 12 -38.29 -29.70 -43.15
C THR A 12 -37.94 -28.91 -41.90
N ILE A 13 -37.33 -29.57 -40.91
CA ILE A 13 -36.69 -28.90 -39.78
C ILE A 13 -35.43 -28.21 -40.31
N SER A 14 -35.54 -26.92 -40.63
CA SER A 14 -34.36 -26.07 -40.82
C SER A 14 -33.67 -25.92 -39.46
N LEU A 15 -32.70 -26.79 -39.21
CA LEU A 15 -31.76 -26.60 -38.13
C LEU A 15 -30.89 -25.38 -38.46
N CYS A 16 -31.33 -24.20 -38.04
CA CYS A 16 -30.46 -23.03 -37.97
C CYS A 16 -29.37 -23.32 -36.93
N LEU A 17 -28.31 -23.98 -37.38
CA LEU A 17 -26.99 -23.82 -36.80
C LEU A 17 -26.70 -22.32 -36.83
N ALA A 18 -26.85 -21.68 -35.67
CA ALA A 18 -26.23 -20.41 -35.42
C ALA A 18 -24.73 -20.64 -35.59
N LEU A 19 -24.20 -20.20 -36.73
CA LEU A 19 -22.76 -20.11 -36.92
C LEU A 19 -22.19 -19.33 -35.73
N PRO A 20 -21.05 -19.76 -35.13
CA PRO A 20 -20.41 -18.95 -34.11
C PRO A 20 -20.19 -17.56 -34.70
N ILE A 21 -20.70 -16.54 -34.01
CA ILE A 21 -20.61 -15.16 -34.47
C ILE A 21 -19.13 -14.86 -34.68
N SER A 22 -18.83 -14.41 -35.90
CA SER A 22 -17.54 -14.07 -36.47
C SER A 22 -16.33 -14.22 -35.55
N ALA A 23 -15.36 -15.05 -35.96
CA ALA A 23 -13.97 -14.83 -35.55
C ALA A 23 -13.61 -13.37 -35.86
N VAL A 24 -13.56 -12.53 -34.83
CA VAL A 24 -13.15 -11.14 -34.97
C VAL A 24 -11.70 -11.19 -35.42
N ASN A 25 -11.43 -10.76 -36.66
CA ASN A 25 -10.09 -10.81 -37.24
C ASN A 25 -9.14 -10.02 -36.32
N CYS A 26 -8.26 -10.72 -35.62
CA CYS A 26 -7.25 -10.12 -34.76
C CYS A 26 -6.17 -9.45 -35.62
N THR A 27 -6.45 -8.23 -36.06
CA THR A 27 -5.67 -7.47 -37.04
C THR A 27 -5.78 -5.99 -36.72
N ALA A 28 -4.71 -5.20 -36.85
CA ALA A 28 -4.76 -3.76 -36.58
C ALA A 28 -5.78 -3.00 -37.45
N SER A 29 -6.16 -3.54 -38.62
CA SER A 29 -7.16 -2.98 -39.54
C SER A 29 -8.61 -3.30 -39.19
N SER A 30 -8.89 -4.13 -38.18
CA SER A 30 -10.26 -4.41 -37.72
C SER A 30 -10.74 -3.48 -36.61
N ILE A 31 -9.85 -2.62 -36.08
CA ILE A 31 -10.20 -1.57 -35.12
C ILE A 31 -10.06 -0.18 -35.75
N ALA A 32 -11.03 0.70 -35.50
CA ALA A 32 -10.89 2.12 -35.77
C ALA A 32 -9.74 2.71 -34.93
N ARG A 33 -8.97 3.67 -35.49
CA ARG A 33 -7.91 4.35 -34.73
C ARG A 33 -8.52 5.07 -33.53
N PRO A 34 -8.10 4.76 -32.28
CA PRO A 34 -8.55 5.49 -31.10
C PRO A 34 -8.17 6.98 -31.18
N SER A 35 -8.94 7.82 -30.49
CA SER A 35 -8.61 9.23 -30.28
C SER A 35 -8.33 9.45 -28.80
N VAL A 36 -7.16 10.02 -28.51
CA VAL A 36 -6.71 10.40 -27.17
C VAL A 36 -6.45 11.90 -27.22
N PHE A 37 -6.95 12.65 -26.24
CA PHE A 37 -6.81 14.10 -26.25
C PHE A 37 -5.36 14.50 -25.92
N GLY A 38 -4.71 15.22 -26.82
CA GLY A 38 -3.32 15.66 -26.64
C GLY A 38 -2.25 14.65 -27.09
N ALA A 39 -2.63 13.49 -27.63
CA ALA A 39 -1.70 12.49 -28.16
C ALA A 39 -2.02 12.09 -29.62
N GLU A 40 -0.99 11.66 -30.35
CA GLU A 40 -1.08 11.18 -31.73
C GLU A 40 -0.78 9.68 -31.81
N ILE A 41 -1.63 8.92 -32.50
CA ILE A 41 -1.41 7.49 -32.75
C ILE A 41 -0.37 7.29 -33.86
N LEU A 42 0.84 6.90 -33.48
CA LEU A 42 1.95 6.60 -34.39
C LEU A 42 1.80 5.23 -35.06
N ASN A 43 1.43 4.20 -34.29
CA ASN A 43 1.33 2.83 -34.80
C ASN A 43 0.26 2.02 -34.08
N ILE A 44 -0.31 1.02 -34.77
CA ILE A 44 -1.17 -0.02 -34.19
C ILE A 44 -0.72 -1.36 -34.77
N THR A 45 -0.37 -2.32 -33.91
CA THR A 45 -0.20 -3.73 -34.26
C THR A 45 -1.24 -4.58 -33.55
N ALA A 46 -1.49 -5.78 -34.07
CA ALA A 46 -2.31 -6.78 -33.40
C ALA A 46 -1.72 -8.19 -33.64
N SER A 47 -1.82 -9.06 -32.64
CA SER A 47 -1.39 -10.45 -32.68
C SER A 47 -2.38 -11.34 -31.93
N HIS A 48 -2.73 -12.48 -32.52
CA HIS A 48 -3.46 -13.53 -31.80
C HIS A 48 -2.47 -14.28 -30.91
N ILE A 49 -2.73 -14.31 -29.61
CA ILE A 49 -1.96 -15.06 -28.63
C ILE A 49 -2.85 -16.19 -28.09
N PRO A 50 -2.65 -17.44 -28.55
CA PRO A 50 -3.35 -18.58 -27.99
C PRO A 50 -2.79 -18.91 -26.59
N VAL A 51 -3.64 -19.39 -25.68
CA VAL A 51 -3.25 -19.84 -24.33
C VAL A 51 -2.43 -18.77 -23.58
N PHE A 52 -2.93 -17.53 -23.53
CA PHE A 52 -2.21 -16.39 -22.96
C PHE A 52 -1.90 -16.61 -21.46
N GLY A 53 -0.64 -16.39 -21.09
CA GLY A 53 -0.09 -16.70 -19.76
C GLY A 53 -0.08 -18.20 -19.42
N ASP A 54 -0.03 -19.07 -20.43
CA ASP A 54 -0.10 -20.53 -20.29
C ASP A 54 -1.40 -21.05 -19.63
N ILE A 55 -2.47 -20.24 -19.64
CA ILE A 55 -3.79 -20.59 -19.09
C ILE A 55 -4.66 -21.27 -20.17
N PRO A 56 -5.08 -22.54 -20.00
CA PRO A 56 -5.90 -23.24 -20.99
C PRO A 56 -7.22 -22.53 -21.30
N GLY A 57 -7.46 -22.24 -22.58
CA GLY A 57 -8.68 -21.56 -23.06
C GLY A 57 -8.63 -20.03 -23.01
N ASN A 58 -7.55 -19.42 -22.51
CA ASN A 58 -7.35 -17.97 -22.47
C ASN A 58 -6.78 -17.44 -23.80
N ASP A 59 -7.46 -17.65 -24.91
CA ASP A 59 -7.03 -17.12 -26.21
C ASP A 59 -7.40 -15.62 -26.31
N VAL A 60 -6.42 -14.75 -26.60
CA VAL A 60 -6.62 -13.30 -26.67
C VAL A 60 -6.19 -12.72 -28.02
N CYS A 61 -6.81 -11.62 -28.41
CA CYS A 61 -6.20 -10.68 -29.36
C CYS A 61 -5.44 -9.62 -28.56
N SER A 62 -4.13 -9.53 -28.78
CA SER A 62 -3.28 -8.50 -28.19
C SER A 62 -3.05 -7.38 -29.21
N PHE A 63 -3.14 -6.13 -28.76
CA PHE A 63 -2.89 -4.94 -29.54
C PHE A 63 -1.77 -4.12 -28.89
N THR A 64 -0.81 -3.63 -29.68
CA THR A 64 0.10 -2.56 -29.24
C THR A 64 -0.26 -1.27 -29.97
N VAL A 65 -0.66 -0.25 -29.22
CA VAL A 65 -0.91 1.09 -29.74
C VAL A 65 0.21 2.00 -29.27
N THR A 66 1.08 2.41 -30.21
CA THR A 66 2.14 3.37 -29.92
C THR A 66 1.67 4.79 -30.16
N ILE A 67 1.85 5.66 -29.19
CA ILE A 67 1.47 7.08 -29.23
C ILE A 67 2.68 7.99 -28.99
N THR A 68 2.50 9.29 -29.25
CA THR A 68 3.38 10.37 -28.81
C THR A 68 2.55 11.58 -28.40
N HIS A 69 3.04 12.37 -27.47
CA HIS A 69 2.52 13.68 -27.13
C HIS A 69 3.24 14.75 -27.95
N PRO A 70 2.59 15.42 -28.92
CA PRO A 70 3.24 16.39 -29.79
C PRO A 70 4.02 17.47 -29.03
N GLY A 71 5.29 17.64 -29.40
CA GLY A 71 6.21 18.58 -28.75
C GLY A 71 7.01 18.02 -27.57
N THR A 72 6.74 16.79 -27.12
CA THR A 72 7.51 16.15 -26.03
C THR A 72 8.66 15.27 -26.53
N GLY A 73 8.50 14.65 -27.70
CA GLY A 73 9.46 13.67 -28.24
C GLY A 73 9.32 12.26 -27.66
N ASP A 74 8.34 12.01 -26.80
CA ASP A 74 8.10 10.68 -26.20
C ASP A 74 7.53 9.65 -27.20
N ARG A 75 7.61 8.37 -26.84
CA ARG A 75 7.04 7.27 -27.62
C ARG A 75 6.52 6.18 -26.69
N VAL A 76 5.25 6.29 -26.31
CA VAL A 76 4.59 5.41 -25.33
C VAL A 76 3.90 4.24 -26.02
N ASN A 77 4.14 3.01 -25.57
CA ASN A 77 3.38 1.84 -25.99
C ASN A 77 2.26 1.52 -24.98
N ASN A 78 1.08 1.24 -25.52
CA ASN A 78 -0.10 0.82 -24.77
C ASN A 78 -0.46 -0.58 -25.23
N TYR A 79 -0.47 -1.54 -24.32
CA TYR A 79 -0.69 -2.95 -24.61
C TYR A 79 -2.08 -3.36 -24.13
N ILE A 80 -2.97 -3.68 -25.05
CA ILE A 80 -4.36 -4.04 -24.76
C ILE A 80 -4.59 -5.49 -25.14
N SER A 81 -5.06 -6.32 -24.21
CA SER A 81 -5.43 -7.72 -24.48
C SER A 81 -6.94 -7.90 -24.33
N VAL A 82 -7.59 -8.42 -25.37
CA VAL A 82 -9.04 -8.68 -25.40
C VAL A 82 -9.28 -10.19 -25.56
N PRO A 83 -9.96 -10.87 -24.61
CA PRO A 83 -10.23 -12.30 -24.71
C PRO A 83 -11.18 -12.60 -25.88
N LEU A 84 -10.82 -13.59 -26.70
CA LEU A 84 -11.61 -13.95 -27.90
C LEU A 84 -12.96 -14.59 -27.55
N GLN A 85 -13.11 -15.10 -26.32
CA GLN A 85 -14.31 -15.73 -25.81
C GLN A 85 -14.53 -15.31 -24.34
N GLY A 86 -15.78 -15.35 -23.87
CA GLY A 86 -16.07 -15.14 -22.44
C GLY A 86 -15.87 -13.72 -21.90
N TRP A 87 -15.72 -12.69 -22.76
CA TRP A 87 -15.65 -11.30 -22.30
C TRP A 87 -16.89 -10.95 -21.46
N ASN A 88 -16.64 -10.47 -20.26
CA ASN A 88 -17.64 -10.33 -19.21
C ASN A 88 -18.26 -8.91 -19.15
N GLY A 89 -17.91 -8.05 -20.10
CA GLY A 89 -18.34 -6.63 -20.19
C GLY A 89 -17.40 -5.64 -19.52
N ARG A 90 -16.34 -6.10 -18.84
CA ARG A 90 -15.46 -5.25 -18.02
C ARG A 90 -14.10 -5.00 -18.68
N PHE A 91 -13.54 -3.84 -18.36
CA PHE A 91 -12.14 -3.49 -18.63
C PHE A 91 -11.34 -3.50 -17.31
N GLN A 92 -10.05 -3.84 -17.37
CA GLN A 92 -9.14 -3.69 -16.24
C GLN A 92 -7.79 -3.08 -16.62
N GLY A 93 -7.41 -2.01 -15.93
CA GLY A 93 -6.05 -1.48 -15.95
C GLY A 93 -5.15 -2.28 -15.01
N ILE A 94 -3.99 -2.68 -15.52
CA ILE A 94 -2.97 -3.44 -14.79
C ILE A 94 -1.83 -2.47 -14.46
N GLY A 95 -1.63 -2.23 -13.17
CA GLY A 95 -0.56 -1.35 -12.68
C GLY A 95 0.82 -1.98 -12.71
N GLY A 96 1.84 -1.16 -12.52
CA GLY A 96 3.24 -1.54 -12.57
C GLY A 96 3.89 -1.81 -11.22
N GLY A 97 5.23 -1.76 -11.21
CA GLY A 97 6.08 -2.02 -10.05
C GLY A 97 7.48 -1.44 -10.29
N GLY A 98 8.11 -0.93 -9.25
CA GLY A 98 9.34 -0.13 -9.39
C GLY A 98 9.10 1.10 -10.27
N TYR A 99 9.91 1.28 -11.30
CA TYR A 99 9.73 2.26 -12.37
C TYR A 99 8.92 1.75 -13.58
N ALA A 100 8.45 0.49 -13.60
CA ALA A 100 7.50 0.07 -14.64
C ALA A 100 6.10 0.64 -14.38
N ALA A 101 5.41 1.10 -15.43
CA ALA A 101 4.05 1.66 -15.37
C ALA A 101 2.92 0.63 -15.60
N GLY A 102 3.26 -0.63 -15.85
CA GLY A 102 2.31 -1.71 -16.10
C GLY A 102 2.99 -3.03 -16.41
N THR A 103 2.43 -4.14 -15.93
CA THR A 103 2.98 -5.49 -16.12
C THR A 103 2.12 -6.32 -17.09
N LEU A 104 2.68 -6.71 -18.23
CA LEU A 104 1.97 -7.54 -19.21
C LEU A 104 1.72 -8.99 -18.75
N SER A 105 2.51 -9.49 -17.81
CA SER A 105 2.32 -10.81 -17.19
C SER A 105 0.99 -10.92 -16.44
N ASP A 106 0.61 -9.84 -15.74
CA ASP A 106 -0.46 -9.87 -14.75
C ASP A 106 -1.83 -9.64 -15.39
N ALA A 107 -1.84 -9.29 -16.68
CA ALA A 107 -3.02 -9.28 -17.54
C ALA A 107 -3.61 -10.68 -17.79
N ALA A 108 -2.78 -11.72 -17.89
CA ALA A 108 -3.26 -13.04 -18.33
C ALA A 108 -4.26 -13.71 -17.35
N PRO A 109 -4.05 -13.71 -16.02
CA PRO A 109 -5.07 -14.18 -15.08
C PRO A 109 -6.39 -13.42 -15.18
N GLN A 110 -6.36 -12.14 -15.56
CA GLN A 110 -7.54 -11.29 -15.62
C GLN A 110 -8.30 -11.45 -16.94
N THR A 111 -7.61 -11.63 -18.07
CA THR A 111 -8.27 -12.01 -19.33
C THR A 111 -8.95 -13.39 -19.21
N ALA A 112 -8.35 -14.32 -18.45
CA ALA A 112 -8.96 -15.62 -18.15
C ALA A 112 -10.25 -15.51 -17.29
N LEU A 113 -10.39 -14.45 -16.50
CA LEU A 113 -11.63 -14.09 -15.79
C LEU A 113 -12.62 -13.31 -16.68
N GLY A 114 -12.31 -13.12 -17.96
CA GLY A 114 -13.16 -12.46 -18.95
C GLY A 114 -13.02 -10.94 -19.04
N TYR A 115 -11.98 -10.34 -18.47
CA TYR A 115 -11.71 -8.90 -18.64
C TYR A 115 -11.02 -8.63 -19.97
N SER A 116 -11.33 -7.51 -20.61
CA SER A 116 -10.32 -6.88 -21.48
C SER A 116 -9.35 -6.10 -20.60
N THR A 117 -8.06 -6.16 -20.88
CA THR A 117 -7.02 -5.59 -20.00
C THR A 117 -6.16 -4.57 -20.73
N GLY A 118 -5.55 -3.64 -20.00
CA GLY A 118 -4.55 -2.73 -20.53
C GLY A 118 -3.38 -2.46 -19.58
N ALA A 119 -2.19 -2.27 -20.15
CA ALA A 119 -0.95 -1.87 -19.49
C ALA A 119 -0.16 -0.90 -20.40
N THR A 120 0.81 -0.17 -19.85
CA THR A 120 1.68 0.74 -20.63
C THR A 120 3.12 0.71 -20.14
N ASP A 121 4.06 1.03 -21.04
CA ASP A 121 5.47 1.22 -20.71
C ASP A 121 5.80 2.68 -20.28
N ALA A 122 4.82 3.60 -20.31
CA ALA A 122 5.01 5.04 -20.09
C ALA A 122 6.08 5.72 -20.99
N GLY A 123 6.54 5.05 -22.04
CA GLY A 123 7.55 5.56 -22.97
C GLY A 123 9.01 5.30 -22.58
N HIS A 124 9.28 4.46 -21.58
CA HIS A 124 10.62 3.96 -21.26
C HIS A 124 10.65 2.42 -21.21
N ASP A 125 11.85 1.83 -21.17
CA ASP A 125 11.99 0.37 -21.20
C ASP A 125 11.61 -0.26 -19.84
N THR A 126 10.73 -1.26 -19.87
CA THR A 126 10.24 -2.00 -18.71
C THR A 126 10.56 -3.50 -18.79
N SER A 127 11.49 -3.92 -19.67
CA SER A 127 11.68 -5.34 -20.05
C SER A 127 12.81 -6.10 -19.31
N SER A 128 13.50 -5.46 -18.35
CA SER A 128 14.59 -6.06 -17.57
C SER A 128 14.86 -5.24 -16.28
N ASP A 129 16.01 -5.42 -15.62
CA ASP A 129 16.49 -4.70 -14.42
C ASP A 129 16.30 -3.16 -14.44
N ALA A 130 16.10 -2.57 -15.62
CA ALA A 130 15.63 -1.19 -15.81
C ALA A 130 14.31 -0.86 -15.07
N VAL A 131 13.52 -1.85 -14.65
CA VAL A 131 12.37 -1.62 -13.75
C VAL A 131 12.77 -1.11 -12.38
N ASP A 132 14.01 -1.34 -11.93
CA ASP A 132 14.50 -0.87 -10.62
C ASP A 132 15.48 0.33 -10.73
N ASP A 133 15.85 0.76 -11.94
CA ASP A 133 16.80 1.86 -12.18
C ASP A 133 16.27 2.87 -13.20
N ALA A 134 16.05 4.12 -12.76
CA ALA A 134 15.62 5.20 -13.65
C ALA A 134 16.76 5.83 -14.48
N SER A 135 18.03 5.49 -14.23
CA SER A 135 19.18 6.05 -14.95
C SER A 135 19.06 6.06 -16.49
N PRO A 136 18.47 5.04 -17.16
CA PRO A 136 18.33 5.04 -18.62
C PRO A 136 17.40 6.11 -19.20
N TRP A 137 16.52 6.72 -18.38
CA TRP A 137 15.45 7.61 -18.86
C TRP A 137 15.20 8.87 -18.00
N ALA A 138 15.78 8.97 -16.79
CA ALA A 138 15.57 10.10 -15.89
C ALA A 138 16.07 11.45 -16.44
N LEU A 139 17.09 11.43 -17.31
CA LEU A 139 17.72 12.63 -17.88
C LEU A 139 17.60 12.68 -19.40
N LEU A 140 17.21 13.84 -19.93
CA LEU A 140 17.35 14.20 -21.34
C LEU A 140 18.81 14.53 -21.68
N SER A 141 19.52 15.13 -20.71
CA SER A 141 20.97 15.37 -20.72
C SER A 141 21.45 15.68 -19.30
N GLU A 142 22.75 15.73 -19.06
CA GLU A 142 23.34 16.12 -17.77
C GLU A 142 22.73 17.44 -17.25
N GLY A 143 22.30 17.47 -15.99
CA GLY A 143 21.60 18.59 -15.37
C GLY A 143 20.12 18.76 -15.77
N ASN A 144 19.61 18.03 -16.78
CA ASN A 144 18.31 18.25 -17.40
C ASN A 144 17.43 16.97 -17.36
N VAL A 145 16.52 16.92 -16.39
CA VAL A 145 15.56 15.83 -16.18
C VAL A 145 14.57 15.71 -17.34
N GLU A 146 14.28 14.48 -17.77
CA GLU A 146 13.23 14.21 -18.75
C GLU A 146 11.85 14.21 -18.10
N GLN A 147 11.31 15.42 -17.94
CA GLN A 147 10.04 15.68 -17.25
C GLN A 147 8.83 15.01 -17.93
N ASN A 148 8.87 14.73 -19.24
CA ASN A 148 7.73 14.13 -19.94
C ASN A 148 7.60 12.63 -19.65
N LEU A 149 8.71 11.91 -19.59
CA LEU A 149 8.71 10.49 -19.18
C LEU A 149 8.33 10.35 -17.71
N LEU A 150 8.82 11.25 -16.84
CA LEU A 150 8.37 11.29 -15.45
C LEU A 150 6.85 11.55 -15.33
N LEU A 151 6.29 12.46 -16.13
CA LEU A 151 4.84 12.74 -16.14
C LEU A 151 4.02 11.58 -16.75
N ASN A 152 4.56 10.88 -17.75
CA ASN A 152 3.97 9.65 -18.31
C ASN A 152 3.87 8.57 -17.23
N PHE A 153 4.99 8.26 -16.58
CA PHE A 153 5.11 7.29 -15.50
C PHE A 153 4.20 7.65 -14.33
N ALA A 154 4.20 8.92 -13.91
CA ALA A 154 3.38 9.37 -12.81
C ALA A 154 1.87 9.20 -13.11
N ARG A 155 1.38 9.66 -14.27
CA ARG A 155 -0.08 9.67 -14.48
C ARG A 155 -0.57 9.69 -15.93
N ARG A 156 0.12 10.37 -16.85
CA ARG A 156 -0.44 10.68 -18.18
C ARG A 156 -0.72 9.41 -19.00
N SER A 157 0.25 8.50 -19.09
CA SER A 157 0.12 7.28 -19.89
C SER A 157 -0.88 6.28 -19.33
N LEU A 158 -1.16 6.33 -18.02
CA LEU A 158 -2.20 5.51 -17.39
C LEU A 158 -3.59 5.87 -17.95
N HIS A 159 -3.86 7.17 -18.10
CA HIS A 159 -5.09 7.68 -18.71
C HIS A 159 -5.15 7.32 -20.20
N ASP A 160 -4.08 7.59 -20.95
CA ASP A 160 -4.03 7.31 -22.39
C ASP A 160 -4.31 5.83 -22.69
N MET A 161 -3.66 4.93 -21.94
CA MET A 161 -3.87 3.49 -21.96
C MET A 161 -5.33 3.14 -21.68
N THR A 162 -5.95 3.76 -20.67
CA THR A 162 -7.34 3.51 -20.27
C THR A 162 -8.32 3.92 -21.39
N ILE A 163 -8.13 5.09 -21.99
CA ILE A 163 -8.94 5.57 -23.11
C ILE A 163 -8.79 4.65 -24.34
N ILE A 164 -7.55 4.26 -24.68
CA ILE A 164 -7.26 3.32 -25.77
C ILE A 164 -7.90 1.95 -25.51
N GLY A 165 -7.74 1.38 -24.32
CA GLY A 165 -8.26 0.07 -23.94
C GLY A 165 -9.79 -0.01 -23.96
N LYS A 166 -10.46 1.03 -23.44
CA LYS A 166 -11.92 1.16 -23.52
C LYS A 166 -12.40 1.32 -24.96
N ALA A 167 -11.70 2.09 -25.80
CA ALA A 167 -12.03 2.26 -27.21
C ALA A 167 -11.88 0.97 -28.03
N ILE A 168 -10.76 0.24 -27.85
CA ILE A 168 -10.51 -1.05 -28.50
C ILE A 168 -11.55 -2.09 -28.06
N SER A 169 -11.84 -2.18 -26.75
CA SER A 169 -12.88 -3.08 -26.24
C SER A 169 -14.24 -2.80 -26.89
N LYS A 170 -14.61 -1.51 -26.99
CA LYS A 170 -15.88 -1.09 -27.60
C LYS A 170 -16.00 -1.52 -29.07
N GLU A 171 -14.94 -1.32 -29.85
CA GLU A 171 -14.92 -1.65 -31.28
C GLU A 171 -14.89 -3.17 -31.49
N PHE A 172 -14.04 -3.88 -30.75
CA PHE A 172 -13.83 -5.33 -30.88
C PHE A 172 -15.09 -6.15 -30.54
N TYR A 173 -15.82 -5.75 -29.50
CA TYR A 173 -17.04 -6.45 -29.06
C TYR A 173 -18.34 -5.81 -29.56
N GLY A 174 -18.28 -4.67 -30.25
CA GLY A 174 -19.45 -3.90 -30.67
C GLY A 174 -20.31 -3.34 -29.52
N LYS A 175 -19.77 -3.33 -28.29
CA LYS A 175 -20.46 -2.94 -27.05
C LYS A 175 -19.51 -2.17 -26.14
N THR A 176 -19.97 -1.05 -25.58
CA THR A 176 -19.21 -0.32 -24.55
C THR A 176 -18.90 -1.19 -23.34
N VAL A 177 -17.77 -0.90 -22.70
CA VAL A 177 -17.43 -1.40 -21.35
C VAL A 177 -18.54 -1.01 -20.37
N ASP A 178 -19.05 -1.96 -19.60
CA ASP A 178 -20.09 -1.73 -18.58
C ASP A 178 -19.48 -1.17 -17.29
N PHE A 179 -18.32 -1.72 -16.88
CA PHE A 179 -17.57 -1.31 -15.69
C PHE A 179 -16.06 -1.45 -15.94
N SER A 180 -15.29 -0.59 -15.29
CA SER A 180 -13.83 -0.51 -15.39
C SER A 180 -13.18 -0.58 -14.03
N TYR A 181 -12.16 -1.45 -13.91
CA TYR A 181 -11.43 -1.69 -12.67
C TYR A 181 -9.94 -1.39 -12.79
N TRP A 182 -9.32 -0.84 -11.75
CA TRP A 182 -7.87 -0.80 -11.62
C TRP A 182 -7.42 -1.87 -10.62
N ASN A 183 -6.30 -2.55 -10.91
CA ASN A 183 -5.65 -3.43 -9.95
C ASN A 183 -4.13 -3.28 -10.00
N GLY A 184 -3.55 -2.82 -8.89
CA GLY A 184 -2.11 -2.71 -8.74
C GLY A 184 -1.69 -2.75 -7.28
N CYS A 185 -0.39 -2.99 -7.08
CA CYS A 185 0.28 -2.88 -5.80
C CYS A 185 1.62 -2.14 -5.97
N SER A 186 2.20 -1.59 -4.92
CA SER A 186 3.47 -0.82 -5.02
C SER A 186 3.27 0.43 -5.88
N THR A 187 4.05 0.59 -6.94
CA THR A 187 3.82 1.56 -8.02
C THR A 187 2.43 1.43 -8.63
N GLY A 188 1.94 0.22 -8.90
CA GLY A 188 0.55 -0.02 -9.30
C GLY A 188 -0.49 0.45 -8.27
N GLY A 189 -0.11 0.54 -6.99
CA GLY A 189 -0.91 1.16 -5.94
C GLY A 189 -0.91 2.69 -6.03
N ARG A 190 0.28 3.29 -6.22
CA ARG A 190 0.43 4.74 -6.49
C ARG A 190 -0.39 5.15 -7.71
N GLU A 191 -0.27 4.41 -8.80
CA GLU A 191 -0.97 4.63 -10.07
C GLU A 191 -2.49 4.63 -9.87
N GLY A 192 -3.04 3.67 -9.12
CA GLY A 192 -4.46 3.65 -8.79
C GLY A 192 -4.91 4.89 -8.02
N LEU A 193 -4.10 5.36 -7.06
CA LEU A 193 -4.38 6.60 -6.32
C LEU A 193 -4.21 7.86 -7.18
N ALA A 194 -3.21 7.91 -8.06
CA ALA A 194 -3.00 9.00 -9.01
C ALA A 194 -4.18 9.11 -9.99
N ILE A 195 -4.65 7.98 -10.52
CA ILE A 195 -5.83 7.94 -11.39
C ILE A 195 -7.07 8.46 -10.67
N ALA A 196 -7.30 8.08 -9.41
CA ALA A 196 -8.42 8.62 -8.62
C ALA A 196 -8.34 10.15 -8.40
N GLN A 197 -7.13 10.71 -8.29
CA GLN A 197 -6.91 12.15 -8.10
C GLN A 197 -7.05 12.95 -9.41
N TYR A 198 -6.45 12.47 -10.50
CA TYR A 198 -6.29 13.22 -11.76
C TYR A 198 -7.30 12.84 -12.83
N TYR A 199 -7.78 11.59 -12.83
CA TYR A 199 -8.68 11.03 -13.85
C TYR A 199 -9.85 10.27 -13.19
N PRO A 200 -10.66 10.95 -12.35
CA PRO A 200 -11.65 10.33 -11.46
C PRO A 200 -12.77 9.53 -12.17
N SER A 201 -12.94 9.72 -13.48
CA SER A 201 -13.91 9.00 -14.32
C SER A 201 -13.35 7.77 -15.04
N ASP A 202 -12.06 7.47 -14.89
CA ASP A 202 -11.39 6.41 -15.64
C ASP A 202 -11.72 5.02 -15.11
N TYR A 203 -12.07 4.87 -13.84
CA TYR A 203 -12.39 3.59 -13.21
C TYR A 203 -13.50 3.71 -12.19
N ASP A 204 -14.43 2.76 -12.25
CA ASP A 204 -15.55 2.63 -11.31
C ASP A 204 -15.09 1.98 -9.99
N GLY A 205 -14.07 1.12 -10.06
CA GLY A 205 -13.46 0.47 -8.91
C GLY A 205 -11.93 0.45 -8.97
N ILE A 206 -11.26 0.75 -7.86
CA ILE A 206 -9.79 0.77 -7.76
C ILE A 206 -9.31 -0.14 -6.61
N ILE A 207 -8.45 -1.10 -6.92
CA ILE A 207 -7.57 -1.77 -5.95
C ILE A 207 -6.20 -1.11 -6.03
N ALA A 208 -5.74 -0.48 -4.94
CA ALA A 208 -4.51 0.31 -4.91
C ALA A 208 -3.61 -0.06 -3.72
N ASN A 209 -3.01 -1.26 -3.73
CA ASN A 209 -2.37 -1.84 -2.54
C ASN A 209 -0.93 -1.35 -2.32
N ALA A 210 -0.47 -1.36 -1.07
CA ALA A 210 0.85 -0.90 -0.62
C ALA A 210 1.40 0.29 -1.44
N PRO A 211 0.65 1.41 -1.54
CA PRO A 211 0.84 2.37 -2.61
C PRO A 211 2.10 3.22 -2.43
N ALA A 212 2.90 3.33 -3.50
CA ALA A 212 4.09 4.19 -3.59
C ALA A 212 3.76 5.70 -3.72
N ILE A 213 2.79 6.20 -2.95
CA ILE A 213 2.45 7.63 -2.86
C ILE A 213 3.43 8.37 -1.95
N GLN A 214 3.44 9.70 -2.04
CA GLN A 214 4.48 10.56 -1.47
C GLN A 214 5.88 10.18 -1.97
N TRP A 215 6.04 10.01 -3.29
CA TRP A 215 7.29 9.52 -3.91
C TRP A 215 8.52 10.34 -3.49
N ASN A 216 8.39 11.67 -3.46
CA ASN A 216 9.41 12.59 -2.98
C ASN A 216 9.80 12.40 -1.50
N ASP A 217 8.99 11.73 -0.67
CA ASP A 217 9.24 11.55 0.76
C ASP A 217 9.65 10.09 1.09
N PHE A 218 8.94 9.10 0.55
CA PHE A 218 9.24 7.68 0.82
C PHE A 218 10.48 7.19 0.06
N THR A 219 10.76 7.66 -1.16
CA THR A 219 11.95 7.22 -1.91
C THR A 219 13.26 7.70 -1.24
N PRO A 220 13.35 8.91 -0.68
CA PRO A 220 14.43 9.24 0.27
C PRO A 220 14.49 8.36 1.52
N ALA A 221 13.34 7.96 2.09
CA ALA A 221 13.33 7.04 3.22
C ALA A 221 13.82 5.62 2.85
N GLN A 222 13.69 5.20 1.58
CA GLN A 222 14.32 3.98 1.07
C GLN A 222 15.84 4.10 0.97
N GLN A 223 16.39 5.28 0.66
CA GLN A 223 17.84 5.52 0.65
C GLN A 223 18.44 5.57 2.07
N TRP A 224 17.64 5.94 3.07
CA TRP A 224 18.09 6.23 4.43
C TRP A 224 18.97 5.14 5.07
N PRO A 225 18.68 3.82 4.96
CA PRO A 225 19.55 2.80 5.56
C PRO A 225 20.95 2.79 4.95
N TYR A 226 21.08 3.03 3.65
CA TYR A 226 22.38 3.16 2.98
C TYR A 226 23.11 4.44 3.41
N THR A 227 22.40 5.57 3.51
CA THR A 227 22.97 6.83 4.04
C THR A 227 23.48 6.66 5.48
N VAL A 228 22.68 6.04 6.37
CA VAL A 228 23.06 5.76 7.76
C VAL A 228 24.30 4.87 7.82
N GLN A 229 24.31 3.71 7.15
CA GLN A 229 25.45 2.78 7.23
C GLN A 229 26.78 3.43 6.77
N ASN A 230 26.73 4.28 5.73
CA ASN A 230 27.91 5.03 5.28
C ASN A 230 28.33 6.13 6.29
N ASN A 231 27.39 6.91 6.83
CA ASN A 231 27.69 7.98 7.80
C ASN A 231 28.22 7.43 9.14
N GLU A 232 27.70 6.29 9.60
CA GLU A 232 28.17 5.62 10.82
C GLU A 232 29.41 4.73 10.58
N GLY A 233 29.83 4.54 9.32
CA GLY A 233 30.94 3.66 8.93
C GLY A 233 30.72 2.20 9.32
N TYR A 234 29.47 1.73 9.31
CA TYR A 234 29.10 0.40 9.81
C TYR A 234 27.86 -0.17 9.12
N ALA A 235 28.03 -1.30 8.42
CA ALA A 235 26.95 -2.15 7.94
C ALA A 235 26.72 -3.33 8.90
N PRO A 236 25.57 -3.43 9.58
CA PRO A 236 25.27 -4.58 10.44
C PRO A 236 25.30 -5.90 9.67
N SER A 237 25.70 -6.97 10.36
CA SER A 237 25.69 -8.32 9.80
C SER A 237 24.26 -8.84 9.61
N PRO A 238 24.02 -9.82 8.69
CA PRO A 238 22.72 -10.49 8.60
C PRO A 238 22.26 -11.11 9.93
N SER A 239 23.20 -11.57 10.76
CA SER A 239 22.95 -12.06 12.12
C SER A 239 22.46 -10.97 13.09
N GLU A 240 23.00 -9.76 13.03
CA GLU A 240 22.55 -8.64 13.86
C GLU A 240 21.17 -8.14 13.41
N PHE A 241 20.96 -7.96 12.09
CA PHE A 241 19.64 -7.61 11.57
C PHE A 241 18.58 -8.66 11.94
N GLN A 242 18.88 -9.95 11.78
CA GLN A 242 17.94 -11.02 12.15
C GLN A 242 17.66 -11.05 13.65
N ALA A 243 18.68 -10.88 14.50
CA ALA A 243 18.50 -10.83 15.95
C ALA A 243 17.63 -9.63 16.38
N ALA A 244 17.82 -8.47 15.75
CA ALA A 244 17.00 -7.28 16.00
C ALA A 244 15.52 -7.49 15.65
N VAL A 245 15.22 -8.04 14.47
CA VAL A 245 13.83 -8.35 14.06
C VAL A 245 13.21 -9.40 14.98
N THR A 246 13.92 -10.50 15.26
CA THR A 246 13.43 -11.57 16.14
C THR A 246 13.12 -11.05 17.55
N ALA A 247 14.00 -10.23 18.12
CA ALA A 247 13.79 -9.64 19.44
C ALA A 247 12.67 -8.59 19.46
N ALA A 248 12.53 -7.79 18.40
CA ALA A 248 11.44 -6.83 18.26
C ALA A 248 10.08 -7.52 18.17
N ILE A 249 9.98 -8.61 17.39
CA ILE A 249 8.78 -9.45 17.33
C ILE A 249 8.49 -10.03 18.72
N ALA A 250 9.45 -10.71 19.35
CA ALA A 250 9.25 -11.31 20.67
C ALA A 250 8.86 -10.31 21.77
N ALA A 251 9.30 -9.05 21.67
CA ALA A 251 8.95 -7.99 22.59
C ALA A 251 7.59 -7.33 22.31
N CYS A 252 7.03 -7.46 21.09
CA CYS A 252 5.90 -6.66 20.63
C CYS A 252 4.69 -7.45 20.08
N ASP A 253 4.83 -8.76 19.83
CA ASP A 253 3.75 -9.70 19.44
C ASP A 253 2.56 -9.60 20.40
N GLY A 254 2.82 -9.76 21.71
CA GLY A 254 1.81 -9.69 22.77
C GLY A 254 1.02 -8.36 22.92
N LEU A 255 1.40 -7.29 22.21
CA LEU A 255 0.80 -5.96 22.39
C LEU A 255 -0.60 -5.83 21.77
N ASP A 256 -0.96 -6.70 20.82
CA ASP A 256 -2.34 -6.80 20.33
C ASP A 256 -3.20 -7.80 21.13
N GLY A 257 -2.60 -8.59 22.03
CA GLY A 257 -3.27 -9.63 22.82
C GLY A 257 -3.27 -11.03 22.20
N SER A 258 -2.64 -11.20 21.04
CA SER A 258 -2.22 -12.49 20.47
C SER A 258 -0.77 -12.81 20.84
N LEU A 259 -0.38 -14.07 20.72
CA LEU A 259 1.02 -14.50 20.67
C LEU A 259 1.15 -15.45 19.48
N ASP A 260 1.31 -14.86 18.30
CA ASP A 260 1.32 -15.58 17.02
C ASP A 260 2.54 -15.31 16.14
N GLY A 261 3.54 -14.60 16.67
CA GLY A 261 4.79 -14.25 16.02
C GLY A 261 4.71 -12.99 15.16
N ILE A 262 3.69 -12.13 15.36
CA ILE A 262 3.38 -11.00 14.48
C ILE A 262 3.16 -9.72 15.29
N ILE A 263 3.79 -8.63 14.87
CA ILE A 263 3.50 -7.30 15.42
C ILE A 263 2.25 -6.73 14.73
N SER A 264 1.04 -6.97 15.26
CA SER A 264 -0.20 -6.35 14.73
C SER A 264 -0.46 -4.95 15.30
N ALA A 265 0.16 -4.61 16.43
CA ALA A 265 0.08 -3.30 17.09
C ALA A 265 1.42 -2.51 17.01
N PRO A 266 1.97 -2.21 15.81
CA PRO A 266 3.30 -1.61 15.67
C PRO A 266 3.42 -0.24 16.36
N ALA A 267 2.31 0.52 16.46
CA ALA A 267 2.26 1.81 17.15
C ALA A 267 2.42 1.73 18.68
N LEU A 268 2.34 0.53 19.29
CA LEU A 268 2.67 0.29 20.69
C LEU A 268 4.10 -0.22 20.92
N CYS A 269 4.81 -0.65 19.86
CA CYS A 269 6.09 -1.33 19.97
C CYS A 269 7.24 -0.37 20.32
N ASP A 270 7.58 -0.27 21.61
CA ASP A 270 8.64 0.61 22.14
C ASP A 270 10.05 0.02 22.10
N PHE A 271 10.21 -1.19 21.57
CA PHE A 271 11.49 -1.92 21.50
C PHE A 271 12.57 -1.11 20.78
N THR A 272 13.81 -1.19 21.26
CA THR A 272 15.00 -0.58 20.65
C THR A 272 16.13 -1.61 20.58
N ALA A 273 16.97 -1.52 19.54
CA ALA A 273 18.10 -2.42 19.34
C ALA A 273 19.17 -2.29 20.45
N GLN A 274 19.22 -1.15 21.15
CA GLN A 274 20.01 -0.98 22.38
C GLN A 274 19.80 -2.10 23.41
N ARG A 275 18.61 -2.72 23.46
CA ARG A 275 18.30 -3.83 24.39
C ARG A 275 19.08 -5.12 24.12
N LEU A 276 19.72 -5.24 22.95
CA LEU A 276 20.52 -6.40 22.56
C LEU A 276 22.03 -6.24 22.77
N VAL A 277 22.55 -5.04 23.03
CA VAL A 277 24.00 -4.79 23.08
C VAL A 277 24.70 -5.75 24.05
N GLY A 278 25.65 -6.53 23.52
CA GLY A 278 26.39 -7.55 24.28
C GLY A 278 25.74 -8.94 24.35
N SER A 279 24.54 -9.15 23.78
CA SER A 279 23.93 -10.50 23.69
C SER A 279 24.68 -11.39 22.70
N ASP A 280 24.81 -12.68 23.01
CA ASP A 280 25.41 -13.66 22.10
C ASP A 280 24.58 -13.86 20.81
N LEU A 281 25.28 -14.02 19.68
CA LEU A 281 24.70 -14.21 18.36
C LEU A 281 25.15 -15.53 17.71
N THR A 282 24.23 -16.17 16.99
CA THR A 282 24.54 -17.35 16.17
C THR A 282 25.12 -16.93 14.83
N CYS A 283 26.40 -16.56 14.82
CA CYS A 283 27.11 -16.15 13.59
C CYS A 283 27.82 -17.34 12.93
N SER A 284 27.82 -17.37 11.59
CA SER A 284 28.45 -18.44 10.83
C SER A 284 29.99 -18.40 10.93
N GLY A 285 30.58 -19.27 11.75
CA GLY A 285 32.03 -19.52 11.79
C GLY A 285 32.83 -18.78 12.87
N ALA A 286 32.19 -18.01 13.75
CA ALA A 286 32.82 -17.38 14.91
C ALA A 286 32.25 -17.94 16.22
N ALA A 287 33.12 -18.36 17.15
CA ALA A 287 32.67 -19.01 18.39
C ALA A 287 32.05 -18.04 19.42
N ASN A 288 32.46 -16.77 19.40
CA ASN A 288 31.95 -15.69 20.26
C ASN A 288 31.60 -14.49 19.38
N CYS A 289 30.35 -14.40 18.96
CA CYS A 289 29.81 -13.26 18.23
C CYS A 289 28.80 -12.57 19.15
N THR A 290 28.88 -11.26 19.32
CA THR A 290 27.96 -10.50 20.17
C THR A 290 27.34 -9.34 19.40
N PHE A 291 26.11 -8.98 19.74
CA PHE A 291 25.41 -7.85 19.13
C PHE A 291 26.11 -6.54 19.52
N SER A 292 26.57 -5.80 18.51
CA SER A 292 27.43 -4.64 18.72
C SER A 292 26.65 -3.37 19.07
N GLN A 293 27.31 -2.41 19.74
CA GLN A 293 26.76 -1.06 19.96
C GLN A 293 26.51 -0.35 18.62
N GLN A 294 27.42 -0.50 17.65
CA GLN A 294 27.28 0.12 16.32
C GLN A 294 26.07 -0.45 15.55
N ALA A 295 25.80 -1.76 15.66
CA ALA A 295 24.57 -2.33 15.11
C ALA A 295 23.32 -1.76 15.77
N ALA A 296 23.32 -1.60 17.10
CA ALA A 296 22.19 -0.98 17.80
C ALA A 296 21.92 0.45 17.31
N ASP A 297 22.98 1.26 17.19
CA ASP A 297 22.87 2.67 16.79
C ASP A 297 22.40 2.82 15.33
N VAL A 298 22.91 2.00 14.40
CA VAL A 298 22.48 1.96 13.00
C VAL A 298 21.04 1.46 12.86
N ILE A 299 20.69 0.35 13.53
CA ILE A 299 19.35 -0.25 13.44
C ILE A 299 18.28 0.68 14.02
N ASP A 300 18.54 1.31 15.17
CA ASP A 300 17.59 2.26 15.75
C ASP A 300 17.45 3.53 14.88
N LYS A 301 18.49 3.99 14.19
CA LYS A 301 18.39 5.09 13.19
C LYS A 301 17.53 4.69 11.98
N ILE A 302 17.63 3.45 11.51
CA ILE A 302 16.82 2.92 10.40
C ILE A 302 15.33 2.80 10.81
N TRP A 303 15.05 2.28 12.01
CA TRP A 303 13.67 2.17 12.52
C TRP A 303 13.04 3.52 12.88
N GLN A 304 13.83 4.52 13.27
CA GLN A 304 13.34 5.88 13.56
C GLN A 304 12.98 6.70 12.31
N GLY A 305 13.53 6.31 11.15
CA GLY A 305 13.35 7.00 9.87
C GLY A 305 14.23 8.24 9.71
N PRO A 306 14.18 8.88 8.52
CA PRO A 306 14.98 10.07 8.25
C PRO A 306 14.67 11.24 9.17
N ARG A 307 15.73 11.91 9.59
CA ARG A 307 15.69 13.10 10.46
C ARG A 307 16.70 14.15 10.02
N THR A 308 16.42 15.41 10.34
CA THR A 308 17.43 16.48 10.23
C THR A 308 18.58 16.26 11.22
N PRO A 309 19.74 16.91 11.06
CA PRO A 309 20.81 16.90 12.06
C PRO A 309 20.37 17.32 13.48
N GLU A 310 19.33 18.16 13.58
CA GLU A 310 18.71 18.61 14.83
C GLU A 310 17.71 17.59 15.43
N GLY A 311 17.43 16.50 14.71
CA GLY A 311 16.53 15.41 15.13
C GLY A 311 15.07 15.58 14.71
N GLU A 312 14.73 16.62 13.94
CA GLU A 312 13.37 16.83 13.43
C GLU A 312 12.96 15.71 12.48
N PHE A 313 11.68 15.30 12.54
CA PHE A 313 11.17 14.19 11.73
C PHE A 313 10.96 14.60 10.27
N LEU A 314 11.52 13.83 9.34
CA LEU A 314 11.27 13.98 7.90
C LEU A 314 10.31 12.91 7.38
N TRP A 315 10.60 11.62 7.63
CA TRP A 315 9.74 10.51 7.23
C TRP A 315 9.83 9.31 8.17
N TYR A 316 8.92 8.34 7.99
CA TYR A 316 8.85 7.11 8.77
C TYR A 316 9.99 6.14 8.42
N GLY A 317 10.47 5.40 9.42
CA GLY A 317 11.46 4.33 9.25
C GLY A 317 10.84 2.97 8.94
N LEU A 318 11.72 1.99 8.65
CA LEU A 318 11.31 0.61 8.40
C LEU A 318 10.49 0.04 9.58
N PRO A 319 9.40 -0.72 9.33
CA PRO A 319 8.67 -1.40 10.39
C PRO A 319 9.56 -2.38 11.17
N LYS A 320 9.40 -2.47 12.49
CA LYS A 320 10.24 -3.32 13.35
C LYS A 320 10.12 -4.82 13.09
N GLY A 321 9.00 -5.26 12.51
CA GLY A 321 8.78 -6.64 12.06
C GLY A 321 9.17 -6.89 10.59
N ALA A 322 9.62 -5.86 9.86
CA ALA A 322 10.08 -6.01 8.48
C ALA A 322 11.53 -6.49 8.44
N ASN A 323 11.87 -7.28 7.43
CA ASN A 323 13.26 -7.67 7.16
C ASN A 323 14.03 -6.51 6.52
N PHE A 324 15.29 -6.33 6.90
CA PHE A 324 16.19 -5.31 6.36
C PHE A 324 16.69 -5.59 4.94
N SER A 325 16.63 -6.85 4.47
CA SER A 325 17.37 -7.31 3.28
C SER A 325 17.02 -6.63 1.95
N ALA A 326 15.98 -5.80 1.86
CA ALA A 326 15.63 -5.06 0.65
C ALA A 326 16.30 -3.67 0.58
N LEU A 327 16.25 -2.90 1.68
CA LEU A 327 16.76 -1.52 1.76
C LEU A 327 18.11 -1.40 2.47
N ALA A 328 18.52 -2.44 3.18
CA ALA A 328 19.84 -2.63 3.77
C ALA A 328 20.42 -4.01 3.41
N PRO A 329 20.56 -4.35 2.12
CA PRO A 329 21.06 -5.66 1.68
C PRO A 329 22.54 -5.83 2.03
N ASN A 330 22.85 -6.77 2.93
CA ASN A 330 24.21 -7.25 3.13
C ASN A 330 24.45 -8.49 2.24
N LEU A 331 24.72 -8.26 0.96
CA LEU A 331 25.01 -9.34 0.00
C LEU A 331 26.39 -9.96 0.31
N ALA A 332 26.43 -11.29 0.37
CA ALA A 332 27.64 -12.11 0.53
C ALA A 332 28.47 -11.84 1.81
N ASN A 333 27.86 -11.34 2.90
CA ASN A 333 28.55 -10.94 4.14
C ASN A 333 29.62 -9.85 3.91
N SER A 334 29.33 -8.92 3.00
CA SER A 334 30.14 -7.72 2.80
C SER A 334 30.06 -6.78 4.01
N SER A 335 31.15 -6.09 4.31
CA SER A 335 31.12 -4.94 5.24
C SER A 335 30.72 -3.63 4.55
N GLU A 336 30.66 -3.62 3.22
CA GLU A 336 30.34 -2.44 2.41
C GLU A 336 28.81 -2.30 2.24
N PRO A 337 28.21 -1.16 2.66
CA PRO A 337 26.81 -0.87 2.39
C PRO A 337 26.48 -0.99 0.91
N GLN A 338 25.25 -1.40 0.57
CA GLN A 338 24.78 -1.47 -0.82
C GLN A 338 23.51 -0.63 -1.00
N PRO A 339 23.42 0.20 -2.06
CA PRO A 339 22.25 1.03 -2.30
C PRO A 339 21.08 0.21 -2.86
N PHE A 340 19.85 0.67 -2.59
CA PHE A 340 18.67 0.17 -3.28
C PHE A 340 18.49 0.97 -4.59
N LEU A 341 18.42 0.28 -5.74
CA LEU A 341 18.52 0.92 -7.06
C LEU A 341 17.44 1.97 -7.32
N ILE A 342 16.21 1.77 -6.83
CA ILE A 342 15.10 2.72 -7.06
C ILE A 342 15.41 4.07 -6.42
N SER A 343 15.84 4.06 -5.16
CA SER A 343 16.17 5.28 -4.42
C SER A 343 17.49 5.88 -4.85
N ASP A 344 18.49 5.06 -5.16
CA ASP A 344 19.79 5.54 -5.64
C ASP A 344 19.68 6.26 -7.00
N SER A 345 18.96 5.66 -7.94
CA SER A 345 18.68 6.28 -9.24
C SER A 345 17.77 7.51 -9.11
N TRP A 346 16.91 7.58 -8.08
CA TRP A 346 16.18 8.81 -7.75
C TRP A 346 17.13 9.94 -7.34
N PHE A 347 18.07 9.67 -6.43
CA PHE A 347 19.07 10.67 -6.01
C PHE A 347 19.97 11.10 -7.18
N ARG A 348 20.50 10.17 -7.97
CA ARG A 348 21.38 10.49 -9.11
C ARG A 348 20.64 11.20 -10.25
N GLY A 349 19.55 10.60 -10.72
CA GLY A 349 18.82 11.04 -11.91
C GLY A 349 17.97 12.29 -11.70
N PHE A 350 17.20 12.36 -10.61
CA PHE A 350 16.22 13.45 -10.41
C PHE A 350 16.71 14.53 -9.45
N LEU A 351 17.39 14.16 -8.36
CA LEU A 351 17.82 15.14 -7.35
C LEU A 351 19.15 15.81 -7.73
N ALA A 352 20.25 15.05 -7.82
CA ALA A 352 21.56 15.53 -8.23
C ALA A 352 21.65 15.90 -9.72
N LYS A 353 20.88 15.20 -10.57
CA LYS A 353 20.80 15.37 -12.03
C LYS A 353 22.12 15.07 -12.75
N ASP A 354 22.90 14.19 -12.14
CA ASP A 354 24.16 13.64 -12.65
C ASP A 354 24.16 12.13 -12.34
N LEU A 355 24.17 11.30 -13.39
CA LEU A 355 24.16 9.85 -13.24
C LEU A 355 25.47 9.28 -12.66
N ASN A 356 26.54 10.09 -12.60
CA ASN A 356 27.83 9.74 -11.98
C ASN A 356 27.93 10.19 -10.51
N PHE A 357 26.91 10.89 -9.98
CA PHE A 357 26.92 11.38 -8.61
C PHE A 357 27.01 10.21 -7.62
N SER A 358 27.95 10.28 -6.66
CA SER A 358 28.13 9.23 -5.66
C SER A 358 27.22 9.45 -4.45
N THR A 359 26.22 8.59 -4.30
CA THR A 359 25.28 8.61 -3.17
C THR A 359 25.87 8.09 -1.86
N ALA A 360 27.03 7.41 -1.92
CA ALA A 360 27.71 6.82 -0.76
C ALA A 360 28.18 7.88 0.26
N ASN A 361 28.52 9.08 -0.20
CA ASN A 361 29.13 10.14 0.61
C ASN A 361 28.14 11.24 1.04
N ILE A 362 26.83 11.04 0.86
CA ILE A 362 25.80 12.00 1.28
C ILE A 362 25.82 12.12 2.81
N SER A 363 26.15 13.29 3.34
CA SER A 363 26.00 13.60 4.77
C SER A 363 24.53 13.75 5.18
N TYR A 364 24.22 13.65 6.48
CA TYR A 364 22.84 13.90 6.97
C TYR A 364 22.29 15.31 6.63
N THR A 365 23.16 16.31 6.47
CA THR A 365 22.77 17.65 6.00
C THR A 365 22.38 17.61 4.52
N GLU A 366 23.24 17.05 3.65
CA GLU A 366 22.96 16.93 2.21
C GLU A 366 21.74 16.04 1.94
N PHE A 367 21.52 14.99 2.76
CA PHE A 367 20.30 14.19 2.71
C PHE A 367 19.06 15.06 2.99
N THR A 368 19.13 15.95 3.99
CA THR A 368 18.03 16.85 4.34
C THR A 368 17.75 17.86 3.21
N ASP A 369 18.81 18.40 2.60
CA ASP A 369 18.70 19.29 1.43
C ASP A 369 18.08 18.57 0.23
N PHE A 370 18.48 17.33 -0.05
CA PHE A 370 17.90 16.50 -1.11
C PHE A 370 16.45 16.12 -0.84
N PHE A 371 16.08 15.84 0.41
CA PHE A 371 14.69 15.59 0.82
C PHE A 371 13.81 16.81 0.53
N LEU A 372 14.24 17.99 0.97
CA LEU A 372 13.54 19.26 0.69
C LEU A 372 13.48 19.57 -0.81
N GLN A 373 14.57 19.33 -1.54
CA GLN A 373 14.61 19.49 -3.00
C GLN A 373 13.58 18.59 -3.69
N GLY A 374 13.46 17.34 -3.25
CA GLY A 374 12.49 16.37 -3.73
C GLY A 374 11.06 16.91 -3.66
N HIS A 375 10.67 17.38 -2.47
CA HIS A 375 9.35 17.96 -2.24
C HIS A 375 9.10 19.21 -3.12
N LEU A 376 10.06 20.15 -3.17
CA LEU A 376 9.92 21.40 -3.93
C LEU A 376 9.82 21.20 -5.45
N GLN A 377 10.38 20.12 -6.00
CA GLN A 377 10.46 19.91 -7.46
C GLN A 377 9.48 18.85 -7.99
N TYR A 378 9.08 17.86 -7.18
CA TYR A 378 8.41 16.65 -7.68
C TYR A 378 7.04 16.31 -7.05
N ASP A 379 6.65 16.94 -5.94
CA ASP A 379 5.37 16.65 -5.24
C ASP A 379 4.15 16.78 -6.18
N SER A 380 4.10 17.85 -6.99
CA SER A 380 3.03 18.07 -7.98
C SER A 380 3.07 17.16 -9.23
N ILE A 381 4.15 16.42 -9.42
CA ILE A 381 4.36 15.54 -10.58
C ILE A 381 4.06 14.08 -10.20
N ILE A 382 4.72 13.56 -9.16
CA ILE A 382 4.69 12.15 -8.76
C ILE A 382 4.45 11.95 -7.25
N GLY A 383 4.22 13.02 -6.48
CA GLY A 383 3.85 12.90 -5.07
C GLY A 383 2.52 12.17 -4.88
N ASP A 384 1.57 12.33 -5.81
CA ASP A 384 0.28 11.59 -5.89
C ASP A 384 -0.44 11.47 -4.53
N ALA A 385 -0.40 12.57 -3.76
CA ALA A 385 -0.79 12.63 -2.35
C ALA A 385 -1.91 13.64 -2.06
N SER A 386 -2.65 14.09 -3.08
CA SER A 386 -3.76 15.05 -2.92
C SER A 386 -4.91 14.40 -2.14
N PRO A 387 -5.25 14.89 -0.94
CA PRO A 387 -6.30 14.28 -0.11
C PRO A 387 -7.73 14.65 -0.55
N ASP A 388 -7.89 15.43 -1.61
CA ASP A 388 -9.19 15.85 -2.13
C ASP A 388 -9.68 14.88 -3.22
N LEU A 389 -10.37 13.82 -2.78
CA LEU A 389 -10.99 12.82 -3.66
C LEU A 389 -12.45 13.11 -4.00
N ARG A 390 -12.93 14.36 -3.82
CA ARG A 390 -14.33 14.73 -4.13
C ARG A 390 -14.73 14.37 -5.57
N PRO A 391 -13.92 14.60 -6.62
CA PRO A 391 -14.30 14.22 -7.98
C PRO A 391 -14.50 12.69 -8.14
N PHE A 392 -13.63 11.87 -7.57
CA PHE A 392 -13.75 10.40 -7.63
C PHE A 392 -15.03 9.92 -6.92
N LYS A 393 -15.32 10.48 -5.74
CA LYS A 393 -16.56 10.25 -5.00
C LYS A 393 -17.81 10.68 -5.78
N GLU A 394 -17.78 11.86 -6.41
CA GLU A 394 -18.89 12.41 -7.21
C GLU A 394 -19.15 11.61 -8.49
N HIS A 395 -18.11 11.00 -9.07
CA HIS A 395 -18.24 10.01 -10.15
C HIS A 395 -18.71 8.62 -9.67
N GLY A 396 -18.89 8.43 -8.36
CA GLY A 396 -19.40 7.18 -7.76
C GLY A 396 -18.34 6.11 -7.52
N GLY A 397 -17.07 6.39 -7.83
CA GLY A 397 -15.96 5.44 -7.77
C GLY A 397 -15.75 4.83 -6.38
N LYS A 398 -15.36 3.55 -6.35
CA LYS A 398 -15.07 2.79 -5.13
C LYS A 398 -13.61 2.35 -5.06
N MET A 399 -13.04 2.32 -3.86
CA MET A 399 -11.62 2.05 -3.68
C MET A 399 -11.37 1.17 -2.45
N ILE A 400 -10.51 0.16 -2.63
CA ILE A 400 -9.94 -0.63 -1.54
C ILE A 400 -8.42 -0.51 -1.65
N THR A 401 -7.78 -0.15 -0.54
CA THR A 401 -6.33 -0.25 -0.36
C THR A 401 -6.07 -1.16 0.83
N TRP A 402 -5.09 -2.05 0.72
CA TRP A 402 -4.47 -2.65 1.89
C TRP A 402 -2.95 -2.56 1.82
N GLN A 403 -2.29 -2.69 2.98
CA GLN A 403 -0.84 -2.78 3.05
C GLN A 403 -0.41 -3.70 4.19
N GLY A 404 0.70 -4.42 4.00
CA GLY A 404 1.34 -5.23 5.03
C GLY A 404 1.97 -4.36 6.11
N LEU A 405 1.83 -4.72 7.40
CA LEU A 405 2.46 -3.99 8.50
C LEU A 405 3.95 -4.34 8.69
N ALA A 406 4.45 -5.37 8.01
CA ALA A 406 5.85 -5.74 7.93
C ALA A 406 6.44 -5.44 6.53
N ASP A 407 5.84 -4.50 5.79
CA ASP A 407 6.31 -4.06 4.47
C ASP A 407 7.75 -3.53 4.55
N GLN A 408 8.65 -4.24 3.86
CA GLN A 408 10.09 -3.99 3.84
C GLN A 408 10.55 -3.00 2.77
N LEU A 409 9.63 -2.43 1.99
CA LEU A 409 9.93 -1.49 0.90
C LEU A 409 9.20 -0.15 1.07
N ILE A 410 7.96 -0.15 1.55
CA ILE A 410 7.13 1.06 1.67
C ILE A 410 6.53 1.14 3.07
N MET A 411 6.85 2.20 3.81
CA MET A 411 6.44 2.39 5.20
C MET A 411 4.92 2.60 5.31
N PRO A 412 4.14 1.70 5.96
CA PRO A 412 2.67 1.74 5.96
C PRO A 412 2.04 3.00 6.56
N GLN A 413 2.82 3.74 7.36
CA GLN A 413 2.45 5.02 7.95
C GLN A 413 2.29 6.14 6.91
N GLY A 414 2.92 6.06 5.73
CA GLY A 414 2.67 7.01 4.63
C GLY A 414 1.23 6.89 4.11
N THR A 415 0.81 5.67 3.79
CA THR A 415 -0.58 5.35 3.43
C THR A 415 -1.57 5.72 4.54
N GLN A 416 -1.20 5.54 5.81
CA GLN A 416 -2.01 5.95 6.97
C GLN A 416 -2.19 7.47 6.99
N LEU A 417 -1.09 8.23 6.84
CA LEU A 417 -1.07 9.69 6.80
C LEU A 417 -1.95 10.22 5.66
N TYR A 418 -1.91 9.60 4.49
CA TYR A 418 -2.77 9.94 3.36
C TYR A 418 -4.26 9.70 3.66
N TYR A 419 -4.62 8.51 4.16
CA TYR A 419 -6.01 8.21 4.54
C TYR A 419 -6.54 9.17 5.61
N GLU A 420 -5.74 9.49 6.62
CA GLU A 420 -6.11 10.46 7.66
C GLU A 420 -6.27 11.89 7.13
N LYS A 421 -5.46 12.31 6.14
CA LYS A 421 -5.63 13.61 5.46
C LYS A 421 -6.97 13.64 4.71
N ILE A 422 -7.34 12.57 4.00
CA ILE A 422 -8.65 12.47 3.32
C ILE A 422 -9.78 12.49 4.36
N GLN A 423 -9.73 11.66 5.40
CA GLN A 423 -10.78 11.59 6.43
C GLN A 423 -11.02 12.92 7.15
N LYS A 424 -9.98 13.75 7.30
CA LYS A 424 -10.08 15.12 7.87
C LYS A 424 -10.79 16.11 6.93
N LEU A 425 -10.76 15.89 5.62
CA LEU A 425 -11.46 16.71 4.62
C LEU A 425 -12.86 16.18 4.29
N ASP A 426 -13.03 14.86 4.26
CA ASP A 426 -14.28 14.17 3.98
C ASP A 426 -14.51 13.05 5.01
N SER A 427 -15.33 13.33 6.02
CA SER A 427 -15.70 12.37 7.06
C SER A 427 -16.49 11.16 6.54
N SER A 428 -16.98 11.22 5.29
CA SER A 428 -17.72 10.17 4.59
C SER A 428 -16.79 9.31 3.69
N VAL A 429 -15.46 9.43 3.86
CA VAL A 429 -14.45 8.61 3.14
C VAL A 429 -14.79 7.11 3.08
N HIS A 430 -15.30 6.52 4.17
CA HIS A 430 -15.69 5.11 4.25
C HIS A 430 -16.79 4.66 3.26
N ASP A 431 -17.56 5.59 2.69
CA ASP A 431 -18.62 5.34 1.71
C ASP A 431 -18.08 5.10 0.29
N PHE A 432 -16.80 5.40 0.05
CA PHE A 432 -16.16 5.25 -1.26
C PHE A 432 -14.71 4.75 -1.22
N TYR A 433 -13.98 4.89 -0.10
CA TYR A 433 -12.61 4.44 0.07
C TYR A 433 -12.41 3.76 1.44
N ARG A 434 -12.09 2.46 1.43
CA ARG A 434 -11.75 1.68 2.64
C ARG A 434 -10.28 1.24 2.61
N GLN A 435 -9.54 1.66 3.64
CA GLN A 435 -8.16 1.25 3.91
C GLN A 435 -8.15 0.04 4.85
N PHE A 436 -7.29 -0.93 4.61
CA PHE A 436 -7.08 -2.10 5.48
C PHE A 436 -5.58 -2.28 5.78
N TYR A 437 -5.25 -2.99 6.85
CA TYR A 437 -3.87 -3.35 7.18
C TYR A 437 -3.77 -4.84 7.46
N SER A 438 -2.69 -5.45 6.97
CA SER A 438 -2.41 -6.87 7.17
C SER A 438 -1.20 -7.07 8.09
N PRO A 439 -1.39 -7.50 9.34
CA PRO A 439 -0.29 -7.83 10.26
C PRO A 439 0.63 -8.91 9.69
N GLY A 440 1.95 -8.72 9.83
CA GLY A 440 2.96 -9.75 9.51
C GLY A 440 3.11 -10.10 8.02
N VAL A 441 2.44 -9.36 7.13
CA VAL A 441 2.63 -9.42 5.69
C VAL A 441 3.64 -8.36 5.25
N GLY A 442 4.49 -8.74 4.29
CA GLY A 442 5.49 -7.86 3.69
C GLY A 442 4.94 -6.99 2.56
N HIS A 443 5.84 -6.54 1.69
CA HIS A 443 5.48 -5.74 0.53
C HIS A 443 4.62 -6.55 -0.46
N CYS A 444 3.39 -6.08 -0.72
CA CYS A 444 2.39 -6.70 -1.61
C CYS A 444 1.98 -8.16 -1.30
N GLY A 445 2.55 -8.78 -0.26
CA GLY A 445 2.36 -10.18 0.08
C GLY A 445 3.56 -10.72 0.86
N GLY A 446 3.68 -12.05 0.93
CA GLY A 446 4.74 -12.70 1.69
C GLY A 446 4.66 -12.44 3.20
N GLY A 447 5.71 -12.81 3.93
CA GLY A 447 5.66 -12.89 5.39
C GLY A 447 4.77 -14.03 5.88
N ILE A 448 4.62 -14.15 7.20
CA ILE A 448 3.81 -15.21 7.85
C ILE A 448 2.35 -14.79 8.08
N GLY A 449 2.04 -13.50 7.87
CA GLY A 449 0.73 -12.91 8.08
C GLY A 449 -0.34 -13.28 7.04
N VAL A 450 -1.51 -12.67 7.19
CA VAL A 450 -2.74 -12.98 6.42
C VAL A 450 -2.95 -12.03 5.24
N THR A 451 -2.67 -12.49 4.02
CA THR A 451 -2.86 -11.68 2.80
C THR A 451 -4.35 -11.69 2.39
N PRO A 452 -4.94 -10.53 1.98
CA PRO A 452 -6.31 -10.48 1.49
C PRO A 452 -6.63 -11.44 0.35
N THR A 453 -7.81 -12.04 0.41
CA THR A 453 -8.35 -12.96 -0.59
C THR A 453 -9.63 -12.37 -1.20
N HIS A 454 -9.86 -12.63 -2.49
CA HIS A 454 -11.08 -12.20 -3.21
C HIS A 454 -11.38 -10.68 -3.14
N GLN A 455 -10.36 -9.83 -2.98
CA GLN A 455 -10.54 -8.36 -2.84
C GLN A 455 -11.20 -7.71 -4.05
N LEU A 456 -10.87 -8.18 -5.27
CA LEU A 456 -11.47 -7.69 -6.51
C LEU A 456 -12.95 -8.07 -6.60
N GLU A 457 -13.35 -9.25 -6.13
CA GLU A 457 -14.75 -9.67 -6.08
C GLU A 457 -15.56 -8.81 -5.10
N GLN A 458 -14.98 -8.49 -3.94
CA GLN A 458 -15.57 -7.59 -2.94
C GLN A 458 -15.71 -6.16 -3.47
N LEU A 459 -14.68 -5.62 -4.15
CA LEU A 459 -14.77 -4.33 -4.82
C LEU A 459 -15.86 -4.30 -5.90
N ARG A 460 -15.95 -5.34 -6.74
CA ARG A 460 -17.01 -5.44 -7.75
C ARG A 460 -18.40 -5.50 -7.14
N ALA A 461 -18.58 -6.20 -6.02
CA ALA A 461 -19.86 -6.19 -5.33
C ALA A 461 -20.22 -4.75 -4.90
N TRP A 462 -19.25 -4.01 -4.36
CA TRP A 462 -19.45 -2.61 -3.97
C TRP A 462 -19.82 -1.70 -5.15
N VAL A 463 -19.15 -1.85 -6.29
CA VAL A 463 -19.39 -1.07 -7.52
C VAL A 463 -20.70 -1.46 -8.20
N GLU A 464 -20.91 -2.75 -8.48
CA GLU A 464 -21.98 -3.24 -9.37
C GLU A 464 -23.32 -3.40 -8.66
N ASN A 465 -23.33 -3.59 -7.33
CA ASN A 465 -24.55 -3.82 -6.55
C ASN A 465 -24.63 -3.06 -5.22
N GLY A 466 -23.64 -2.24 -4.87
CA GLY A 466 -23.63 -1.41 -3.67
C GLY A 466 -23.20 -2.12 -2.38
N THR A 467 -22.84 -3.39 -2.40
CA THR A 467 -22.41 -4.14 -1.19
C THR A 467 -20.97 -3.80 -0.82
N ALA A 468 -20.80 -2.85 0.09
CA ALA A 468 -19.49 -2.47 0.62
C ALA A 468 -18.88 -3.59 1.50
N PRO A 469 -17.55 -3.82 1.46
CA PRO A 469 -16.90 -4.83 2.29
C PRO A 469 -16.69 -4.30 3.71
N ASP A 470 -17.55 -4.70 4.65
CA ASP A 470 -17.41 -4.34 6.08
C ASP A 470 -16.20 -5.00 6.74
N LEU A 471 -15.72 -6.09 6.14
CA LEU A 471 -14.49 -6.79 6.47
C LEU A 471 -13.83 -7.23 5.17
N LEU A 472 -12.51 -7.16 5.08
CA LEU A 472 -11.74 -7.74 3.98
C LEU A 472 -11.24 -9.13 4.39
N GLN A 473 -11.73 -10.18 3.73
CA GLN A 473 -11.28 -11.55 4.02
C GLN A 473 -9.80 -11.73 3.66
N ALA A 474 -9.04 -12.45 4.49
CA ALA A 474 -7.62 -12.71 4.33
C ALA A 474 -7.22 -14.10 4.83
N GLY A 475 -6.10 -14.62 4.32
CA GLY A 475 -5.58 -15.94 4.72
C GLY A 475 -4.07 -16.08 4.54
N SER A 476 -3.52 -17.14 5.13
CA SER A 476 -2.09 -17.45 5.09
C SER A 476 -1.85 -18.95 4.94
N ALA A 477 -0.84 -19.31 4.14
CA ALA A 477 -0.29 -20.67 4.06
C ALA A 477 0.61 -21.03 5.26
N TYR A 478 0.86 -20.07 6.17
CA TYR A 478 1.66 -20.27 7.37
C TYR A 478 0.77 -20.52 8.60
N PRO A 479 1.09 -21.52 9.44
CA PRO A 479 0.49 -21.69 10.75
C PRO A 479 0.75 -20.51 11.70
N VAL A 480 -0.02 -20.45 12.78
CA VAL A 480 0.23 -19.58 13.95
C VAL A 480 1.61 -19.92 14.54
N ASN A 481 2.43 -18.91 14.87
CA ASN A 481 3.82 -19.07 15.34
C ASN A 481 4.77 -19.80 14.36
N ALA A 482 4.49 -19.76 13.05
CA ALA A 482 5.39 -20.31 12.04
C ALA A 482 6.65 -19.44 11.84
N SER A 483 7.78 -20.08 11.57
CA SER A 483 8.91 -19.45 10.88
C SER A 483 8.64 -19.37 9.36
N SER A 484 9.35 -18.47 8.67
CA SER A 484 9.12 -18.16 7.25
C SER A 484 9.45 -19.30 6.28
N ASP A 485 10.03 -20.40 6.75
CA ASP A 485 10.30 -21.63 6.00
C ASP A 485 9.19 -22.71 6.13
N LEU A 486 8.21 -22.50 7.02
CA LEU A 486 7.17 -23.50 7.36
C LEU A 486 5.83 -23.32 6.61
N ALA A 487 5.87 -22.94 5.33
CA ALA A 487 4.67 -22.86 4.49
C ALA A 487 4.04 -24.26 4.28
N VAL A 488 2.77 -24.44 4.63
CA VAL A 488 2.07 -25.74 4.56
C VAL A 488 1.38 -25.90 3.20
N GLY A 489 2.18 -25.84 2.13
CA GLY A 489 1.71 -25.88 0.75
C GLY A 489 1.08 -24.57 0.28
N SER A 490 0.15 -24.65 -0.68
CA SER A 490 -0.50 -23.49 -1.31
C SER A 490 -1.90 -23.17 -0.77
N ASN A 491 -2.36 -23.90 0.26
CA ASN A 491 -3.70 -23.70 0.84
C ASN A 491 -3.59 -22.82 2.08
N ASN A 492 -4.60 -21.98 2.32
CA ASN A 492 -4.68 -21.21 3.56
C ASN A 492 -4.95 -22.13 4.75
N VAL A 493 -4.06 -22.09 5.75
CA VAL A 493 -4.17 -22.79 7.03
C VAL A 493 -4.48 -21.86 8.21
N ARG A 494 -4.30 -20.54 8.02
CA ARG A 494 -4.80 -19.46 8.89
C ARG A 494 -5.72 -18.55 8.09
N SER A 495 -6.83 -18.11 8.68
CA SER A 495 -7.80 -17.19 8.09
C SER A 495 -8.14 -16.07 9.07
N GLN A 496 -8.33 -14.85 8.57
CA GLN A 496 -8.67 -13.68 9.38
C GLN A 496 -9.51 -12.71 8.55
N ALA A 497 -10.41 -11.99 9.22
CA ALA A 497 -11.14 -10.89 8.61
C ALA A 497 -10.50 -9.57 9.04
N LEU A 498 -10.04 -8.76 8.09
CA LEU A 498 -9.38 -7.47 8.33
C LEU A 498 -10.42 -6.35 8.45
N CYS A 499 -10.30 -5.53 9.49
CA CYS A 499 -11.14 -4.35 9.70
C CYS A 499 -10.73 -3.16 8.82
N PRO A 500 -11.68 -2.30 8.41
CA PRO A 500 -11.36 -1.04 7.77
C PRO A 500 -10.77 -0.04 8.79
N TYR A 501 -9.58 0.50 8.51
CA TYR A 501 -8.91 1.51 9.33
C TYR A 501 -9.82 2.73 9.52
N PRO A 502 -10.03 3.27 10.75
CA PRO A 502 -9.19 3.08 11.94
C PRO A 502 -9.53 1.89 12.85
N GLU A 503 -10.50 1.05 12.50
CA GLU A 503 -10.78 -0.17 13.27
C GLU A 503 -9.68 -1.21 13.07
N VAL A 504 -9.48 -2.08 14.07
CA VAL A 504 -8.44 -3.12 14.06
C VAL A 504 -9.01 -4.49 14.44
N SER A 505 -8.54 -5.54 13.76
CA SER A 505 -8.90 -6.93 14.07
C SER A 505 -8.09 -7.37 15.28
N ARG A 506 -8.75 -7.58 16.43
CA ARG A 506 -8.08 -8.09 17.64
C ARG A 506 -8.50 -9.52 17.91
N TYR A 507 -7.55 -10.39 18.27
CA TYR A 507 -7.86 -11.72 18.80
C TYR A 507 -8.70 -11.59 20.08
N SER A 508 -9.73 -12.42 20.22
CA SER A 508 -10.70 -12.32 21.33
C SER A 508 -10.19 -12.86 22.67
N GLY A 509 -9.00 -13.48 22.70
CA GLY A 509 -8.49 -14.24 23.84
C GLY A 509 -9.04 -15.68 23.91
N ALA A 510 -9.97 -16.06 23.02
CA ALA A 510 -10.59 -17.38 22.99
C ALA A 510 -10.76 -17.90 21.56
N GLY A 511 -10.85 -19.24 21.43
CA GLY A 511 -10.99 -19.92 20.15
C GLY A 511 -9.64 -20.39 19.58
N ASP A 512 -9.63 -20.65 18.27
CA ASP A 512 -8.45 -21.04 17.52
C ASP A 512 -7.89 -19.80 16.80
N PRO A 513 -6.64 -19.34 17.07
CA PRO A 513 -6.06 -18.18 16.40
C PRO A 513 -5.88 -18.35 14.88
N SER A 514 -6.00 -19.57 14.35
CA SER A 514 -6.06 -19.84 12.90
C SER A 514 -7.43 -19.57 12.28
N SER A 515 -8.50 -19.44 13.08
CA SER A 515 -9.88 -19.19 12.62
C SER A 515 -10.25 -17.70 12.63
N SER A 516 -10.87 -17.23 11.56
CA SER A 516 -11.37 -15.85 11.44
C SER A 516 -12.45 -15.51 12.47
N THR A 517 -13.20 -16.51 12.96
CA THR A 517 -14.23 -16.35 14.00
C THR A 517 -13.68 -16.00 15.38
N SER A 518 -12.37 -16.13 15.59
CA SER A 518 -11.71 -15.86 16.87
C SER A 518 -11.27 -14.40 17.02
N TYR A 519 -11.45 -13.59 15.98
CA TYR A 519 -11.12 -12.16 15.93
C TYR A 519 -12.39 -11.32 16.00
N MET A 520 -12.30 -10.14 16.63
CA MET A 520 -13.40 -9.19 16.77
C MET A 520 -13.04 -7.81 16.22
N LEU A 521 -14.04 -7.10 15.71
CA LEU A 521 -13.99 -5.66 15.46
C LEU A 521 -13.73 -4.93 16.78
N LYS A 522 -12.71 -4.06 16.82
CA LYS A 522 -12.51 -3.07 17.89
C LYS A 522 -12.57 -1.68 17.28
N GLY A 523 -13.56 -0.89 17.73
CA GLY A 523 -13.85 0.44 17.20
C GLY A 523 -12.65 1.39 17.28
N GLY A 524 -12.36 2.05 16.16
CA GLY A 524 -11.15 2.84 15.96
C GLY A 524 -11.24 4.28 16.48
N MET A 525 -10.17 4.74 17.12
CA MET A 525 -9.90 6.17 17.35
C MET A 525 -8.87 6.68 16.34
N THR A 526 -8.74 8.00 16.24
CA THR A 526 -8.03 8.78 15.20
C THR A 526 -6.52 8.53 14.99
N SER A 527 -5.95 7.47 15.55
CA SER A 527 -4.60 6.99 15.26
C SER A 527 -4.46 5.54 15.72
N MET A 528 -3.60 4.73 15.07
CA MET A 528 -3.27 3.37 15.54
C MET A 528 -2.89 3.36 17.02
N ARG A 529 -2.09 4.33 17.48
CA ARG A 529 -1.66 4.40 18.89
C ARG A 529 -2.86 4.56 19.84
N GLN A 530 -3.89 5.32 19.48
CA GLN A 530 -5.11 5.47 20.31
C GLN A 530 -6.02 4.24 20.23
N ALA A 531 -6.18 3.64 19.04
CA ALA A 531 -6.97 2.42 18.84
C ALA A 531 -6.46 1.26 19.73
N TRP A 532 -5.15 1.13 19.87
CA TRP A 532 -4.54 0.14 20.75
C TRP A 532 -4.44 0.61 22.23
N ALA A 533 -4.02 1.86 22.51
CA ALA A 533 -3.69 2.30 23.87
C ALA A 533 -4.88 2.50 24.83
N MET A 534 -6.10 2.77 24.35
CA MET A 534 -7.27 2.85 25.25
C MET A 534 -7.57 1.53 25.96
N THR A 535 -7.01 0.41 25.50
CA THR A 535 -7.26 -0.90 26.09
C THR A 535 -6.38 -1.19 27.31
N VAL A 536 -5.17 -0.62 27.41
CA VAL A 536 -4.32 -0.75 28.62
C VAL A 536 -5.00 -0.11 29.84
N ALA A 537 -5.78 0.95 29.63
CA ALA A 537 -6.58 1.57 30.70
C ALA A 537 -7.81 0.74 31.11
N LEU A 538 -8.38 -0.07 30.21
CA LEU A 538 -9.57 -0.88 30.47
C LEU A 538 -9.23 -2.28 31.02
N GLU A 539 -8.14 -2.89 30.57
CA GLU A 539 -7.61 -4.14 31.13
C GLU A 539 -6.79 -3.90 32.41
N GLY A 540 -6.32 -2.66 32.63
CA GLY A 540 -5.66 -2.21 33.87
C GLY A 540 -6.59 -1.72 34.99
N GLN A 541 -7.91 -1.66 34.79
CA GLN A 541 -8.88 -1.22 35.81
C GLN A 541 -9.80 -2.34 36.33
N ALA A 542 -9.21 -3.46 36.74
CA ALA A 542 -9.82 -4.34 37.74
C ALA A 542 -9.74 -3.68 39.14
N GLY A 543 -10.47 -2.57 39.36
CA GLY A 543 -10.43 -1.89 40.67
C GLY A 543 -11.09 -0.51 40.83
N MET A 544 -11.81 0.03 39.86
CA MET A 544 -12.54 1.30 40.02
C MET A 544 -14.01 1.20 39.58
N GLU A 545 -14.92 1.45 40.51
CA GLU A 545 -16.31 1.76 40.19
C GLU A 545 -16.36 3.10 39.43
N VAL A 546 -16.88 3.08 38.20
CA VAL A 546 -17.29 4.29 37.49
C VAL A 546 -18.81 4.24 37.33
N ASP A 547 -19.48 5.08 38.10
CA ASP A 547 -20.94 5.23 38.09
C ASP A 547 -21.40 5.81 36.74
N MET A 548 -21.70 4.94 35.77
CA MET A 548 -22.40 5.35 34.55
C MET A 548 -23.90 5.46 34.83
N MET A 549 -24.38 6.70 35.02
CA MET A 549 -25.81 7.00 35.16
C MET A 549 -26.60 6.66 33.89
N VAL A 550 -27.06 5.42 33.77
CA VAL A 550 -28.09 5.04 32.80
C VAL A 550 -29.47 5.35 33.41
N ARG A 551 -30.13 6.40 32.91
CA ARG A 551 -31.55 6.63 33.23
C ARG A 551 -32.42 5.63 32.47
N HIS A 552 -32.91 4.61 33.17
CA HIS A 552 -34.18 3.97 32.84
C HIS A 552 -35.11 3.96 34.06
N GLN A 553 -36.41 4.08 33.80
CA GLN A 553 -37.44 4.16 34.84
C GLN A 553 -37.75 2.77 35.43
N GLY A 554 -38.03 2.71 36.73
CA GLY A 554 -38.69 1.57 37.37
C GLY A 554 -37.91 0.93 38.52
N GLU A 555 -38.32 1.28 39.74
CA GLU A 555 -38.32 0.50 40.99
C GLU A 555 -37.11 -0.38 41.38
N ALA A 556 -36.60 -0.15 42.60
CA ALA A 556 -35.43 -0.82 43.17
C ALA A 556 -35.80 -1.96 44.14
N VAL A 557 -35.13 -3.10 44.03
CA VAL A 557 -34.88 -4.04 45.15
C VAL A 557 -33.50 -4.68 44.98
N THR A 558 -32.62 -4.55 45.98
CA THR A 558 -31.29 -5.18 46.01
C THR A 558 -31.30 -6.39 46.96
N HIS A 559 -30.78 -7.54 46.51
CA HIS A 559 -30.35 -8.63 47.39
C HIS A 559 -28.95 -9.08 46.96
N GLY A 560 -27.93 -8.77 47.77
CA GLY A 560 -26.55 -9.16 47.51
C GLY A 560 -26.19 -10.48 48.17
N VAL A 561 -25.61 -11.42 47.40
CA VAL A 561 -25.00 -12.65 47.91
C VAL A 561 -23.48 -12.52 47.79
N ARG A 562 -22.76 -12.65 48.91
CA ARG A 562 -21.28 -12.72 48.91
C ARG A 562 -20.81 -14.13 48.59
N PHE A 563 -19.80 -14.24 47.74
CA PHE A 563 -18.87 -15.36 47.75
C PHE A 563 -17.49 -14.86 48.18
N ILE A 564 -16.83 -15.63 49.04
CA ILE A 564 -15.46 -15.38 49.51
C ILE A 564 -14.59 -16.50 48.95
N ALA A 565 -13.51 -16.14 48.25
CA ALA A 565 -12.40 -17.04 47.97
C ALA A 565 -11.13 -16.39 48.54
N ALA A 566 -10.50 -17.06 49.50
CA ALA A 566 -9.30 -16.58 50.15
C ALA A 566 -8.04 -17.00 49.35
N VAL A 567 -7.04 -16.12 49.31
CA VAL A 567 -5.68 -16.44 48.88
C VAL A 567 -4.78 -16.36 50.11
N ASN A 568 -3.86 -17.31 50.26
CA ASN A 568 -3.07 -17.52 51.47
C ASN A 568 -1.65 -16.98 51.28
N GLU A 569 -1.13 -16.21 52.24
CA GLU A 569 0.22 -15.61 52.19
C GLU A 569 1.30 -16.47 52.87
N SER A 570 2.53 -16.40 52.33
CA SER A 570 3.86 -16.44 53.02
C SER A 570 4.95 -16.63 51.96
N ALA A 571 6.20 -16.15 52.05
CA ALA A 571 6.93 -15.15 52.87
C ALA A 571 8.37 -15.04 52.27
N ASP A 572 9.26 -14.06 52.45
CA ASP A 572 9.34 -12.78 53.20
C ASP A 572 10.28 -11.81 52.42
N VAL A 573 10.12 -10.48 52.54
CA VAL A 573 11.19 -9.48 52.27
C VAL A 573 11.13 -8.35 53.29
N GLU A 574 12.29 -7.96 53.81
CA GLU A 574 12.49 -7.10 54.99
C GLU A 574 12.43 -5.58 54.69
N LEU A 575 12.20 -4.77 55.74
CA LEU A 575 11.69 -3.38 55.66
C LEU A 575 12.69 -2.31 56.16
N GLN A 576 12.94 -1.27 55.35
CA GLN A 576 13.31 0.11 55.77
C GLN A 576 12.72 1.08 54.72
N LYS A 577 11.80 2.04 54.96
CA LYS A 577 11.65 3.12 55.98
C LYS A 577 12.80 4.12 56.01
N ASP A 578 12.62 5.45 55.91
CA ASP A 578 11.47 6.36 55.69
C ASP A 578 11.99 7.56 54.83
N PHE A 579 11.20 8.37 54.13
CA PHE A 579 10.53 9.58 54.66
C PHE A 579 9.67 10.28 53.58
N TYR A 580 8.56 10.90 53.99
CA TYR A 580 7.80 11.90 53.22
C TYR A 580 7.40 13.05 54.16
N SER A 581 7.41 14.30 53.68
CA SER A 581 6.62 15.39 54.28
C SER A 581 6.38 16.54 53.28
N PRO A 582 5.25 17.27 53.34
CA PRO A 582 4.73 18.03 52.20
C PRO A 582 4.99 19.54 52.27
N ILE A 583 4.81 20.22 51.13
CA ILE A 583 4.73 21.69 51.05
C ILE A 583 3.27 22.09 50.74
N GLN A 584 2.71 22.96 51.58
CA GLN A 584 1.48 23.70 51.27
C GLN A 584 1.69 25.22 51.38
N THR A 585 1.33 25.90 50.29
CA THR A 585 0.74 27.26 50.22
C THR A 585 1.44 28.45 50.91
N ALA A 586 1.94 29.38 50.08
CA ALA A 586 1.58 30.81 50.15
C ALA A 586 1.84 31.54 48.81
N VAL A 587 0.86 32.31 48.36
CA VAL A 587 0.86 33.28 47.24
C VAL A 587 0.50 34.62 47.92
N PRO A 588 1.10 35.81 47.61
CA PRO A 588 1.03 36.41 46.27
C PRO A 588 2.18 37.36 45.82
N GLU A 589 2.26 37.63 44.50
CA GLU A 589 2.02 38.99 43.98
C GLU A 589 1.74 39.00 42.47
N GLU A 590 0.92 39.95 42.03
CA GLU A 590 0.44 40.08 40.64
C GLU A 590 1.45 40.80 39.74
N ARG A 591 1.58 40.38 38.48
CA ARG A 591 1.98 41.29 37.37
C ARG A 591 1.48 40.85 35.99
N GLN A 592 0.29 41.36 35.67
CA GLN A 592 -0.20 41.78 34.35
C GLN A 592 0.09 40.90 33.12
N LEU A 593 -0.92 40.11 32.73
CA LEU A 593 -1.19 39.73 31.35
C LEU A 593 -1.53 40.97 30.50
N LYS A 594 -0.90 41.14 29.33
CA LYS A 594 -1.45 41.94 28.21
C LYS A 594 -0.69 41.75 26.88
N HIS A 595 -1.40 41.23 25.87
CA HIS A 595 -0.98 41.07 24.45
C HIS A 595 0.22 40.11 24.23
N VAL A 596 0.27 39.26 23.19
CA VAL A 596 -0.37 39.28 21.86
C VAL A 596 -0.97 37.91 21.51
N VAL A 597 -2.15 37.92 20.88
CA VAL A 597 -2.77 36.80 20.15
C VAL A 597 -3.29 37.36 18.81
N THR A 598 -3.35 36.53 17.76
CA THR A 598 -3.82 36.77 16.37
C THR A 598 -2.79 37.21 15.32
N PHE A 599 -3.14 36.90 14.05
CA PHE A 599 -2.35 36.90 12.80
C PHE A 599 -1.30 35.77 12.74
N TRP A 600 -1.35 34.81 11.82
CA TRP A 600 -1.88 34.85 10.45
C TRP A 600 -2.87 33.73 10.10
N ASP A 601 -4.09 34.11 9.74
CA ASP A 601 -5.00 33.30 8.91
C ASP A 601 -5.95 34.29 8.20
N GLY A 602 -5.77 34.52 6.90
CA GLY A 602 -6.53 35.59 6.21
C GLY A 602 -5.95 36.27 4.97
N TYR A 603 -5.07 35.63 4.19
CA TYR A 603 -4.62 36.17 2.89
C TYR A 603 -4.63 35.11 1.78
N ARG A 604 -5.83 34.70 1.34
CA ARG A 604 -6.04 33.94 0.09
C ARG A 604 -7.38 34.22 -0.62
N PRO A 605 -7.82 35.50 -0.69
CA PRO A 605 -8.52 35.95 -1.91
C PRO A 605 -8.15 37.39 -2.34
N ALA A 606 -6.85 37.71 -2.39
CA ALA A 606 -6.36 39.04 -2.80
C ALA A 606 -5.10 39.00 -3.70
N LEU A 607 -4.90 37.88 -4.43
CA LEU A 607 -3.81 37.70 -5.41
C LEU A 607 -4.32 37.22 -6.78
N ILE A 608 -5.58 37.57 -7.09
CA ILE A 608 -6.21 37.41 -8.41
C ILE A 608 -6.89 38.74 -8.77
N GLU A 609 -6.11 39.81 -8.91
CA GLU A 609 -6.42 40.99 -9.74
C GLU A 609 -5.19 41.92 -9.97
N GLU A 610 -3.95 41.40 -9.94
CA GLU A 610 -2.73 42.18 -10.27
C GLU A 610 -1.80 41.48 -11.27
N HIS A 611 -2.34 40.56 -12.06
CA HIS A 611 -1.75 40.03 -13.31
C HIS A 611 -2.78 40.09 -14.45
N ARG A 612 -3.48 41.24 -14.54
CA ARG A 612 -4.44 41.53 -15.61
C ARG A 612 -4.51 43.01 -16.02
N GLN A 613 -3.33 43.64 -16.13
CA GLN A 613 -3.08 44.83 -16.96
C GLN A 613 -1.78 44.64 -17.73
#